data_AF-A0A8S2ZL77-F1
#
_entry.id   AF-A0A8S2ZL77-F1
#
_cell.length_a   1.000
_cell.length_b   1.000
_cell.length_c   1.000
_cell.angle_alpha   90.00
_cell.angle_beta   90.00
_cell.angle_gamma   90.00
#
_symmetry.space_group_name_H-M   'P 1'
#
loop_
_entity.id
_entity.type
_entity.pdbx_description
1 polymer ?
#
loop_
_entity_poly.entity_id
_entity_poly.type
_entity_poly.pdbx_seq_one_letter_code
_entity_poly.pdbx_strand_id
1 'polypeptide(L)'
;EAVENDLNRLVTEGVLEPITVSKWAAPIVVVPKPGGKIRICADLSTGVNQALNINQYPLPKPNDLFVALNGGMLFSKIDLS
;
A
#
# COMPACT_ATOMS: atom_id res chain seq x y z
N GLU A 1 -11.17 20.36 -0.21
CA GLU A 1 -12.30 19.61 -0.82
C GLU A 1 -11.90 18.22 -1.31
N ALA A 2 -11.10 18.06 -2.38
CA ALA A 2 -10.78 16.72 -2.91
C ALA A 2 -10.15 15.76 -1.87
N VAL A 3 -9.24 16.26 -1.03
CA VAL A 3 -8.61 15.47 0.06
C VAL A 3 -9.63 15.03 1.10
N GLU A 4 -10.48 15.94 1.54
CA GLU A 4 -11.48 15.68 2.58
C GLU A 4 -12.55 14.70 2.10
N ASN A 5 -12.98 14.82 0.84
CA ASN A 5 -13.90 13.87 0.22
C ASN A 5 -13.30 12.46 0.14
N ASP A 6 -12.01 12.34 -0.21
CA ASP A 6 -11.36 11.04 -0.29
C ASP A 6 -11.11 10.43 1.11
N LEU A 7 -10.78 11.24 2.12
CA LEU A 7 -10.70 10.78 3.52
C LEU A 7 -12.06 10.29 4.02
N ASN A 8 -13.14 11.05 3.79
CA ASN A 8 -14.49 10.64 4.18
C ASN A 8 -14.94 9.36 3.46
N ARG A 9 -14.57 9.20 2.18
CA ARG A 9 -14.79 7.95 1.43
C ARG A 9 -14.07 6.77 2.09
N LEU A 10 -12.79 6.93 2.42
CA LEU A 10 -12.00 5.87 3.08
C LEU A 10 -12.53 5.50 4.47
N VAL A 11 -13.07 6.47 5.21
CA VAL A 11 -13.75 6.21 6.49
C VAL A 11 -15.06 5.44 6.25
N THR A 12 -15.84 5.82 5.24
CA THR A 12 -17.09 5.14 4.88
C THR A 12 -16.86 3.71 4.42
N GLU A 13 -15.76 3.46 3.69
CA GLU A 13 -15.35 2.12 3.24
C GLU A 13 -14.73 1.27 4.37
N GLY A 14 -14.52 1.83 5.56
CA GLY A 14 -13.91 1.14 6.70
C GLY A 14 -12.40 0.95 6.58
N VAL A 15 -11.74 1.64 5.65
CA VAL A 15 -10.28 1.62 5.48
C VAL A 15 -9.59 2.46 6.56
N LEU A 16 -10.21 3.58 6.95
CA LEU A 16 -9.71 4.48 7.98
C LEU A 16 -10.72 4.64 9.11
N GLU A 17 -10.23 4.84 10.33
CA GLU A 17 -11.05 5.20 11.49
C GLU A 17 -10.57 6.54 12.06
N PRO A 18 -11.47 7.52 12.27
CA PRO A 18 -11.09 8.78 12.86
C PRO A 18 -10.76 8.61 14.34
N ILE A 19 -9.63 9.18 14.78
CA ILE A 19 -9.19 9.18 16.17
C ILE A 19 -8.96 10.61 16.65
N THR A 20 -9.21 10.86 17.92
CA THR A 20 -9.04 12.20 18.54
C THR A 20 -7.62 12.46 19.02
N VAL A 21 -6.90 11.40 19.43
CA VAL A 21 -5.54 11.49 19.97
C VAL A 21 -4.70 10.31 19.51
N SER A 22 -3.48 10.60 19.05
CA SER A 22 -2.45 9.59 18.75
C SER A 22 -1.09 10.05 19.23
N LYS A 23 -0.27 9.10 19.70
CA LYS A 23 1.15 9.34 19.99
C LYS A 23 2.01 9.42 18.71
N TRP A 24 1.50 8.89 17.61
CA TRP A 24 2.17 8.82 16.32
C TRP A 24 1.34 9.56 15.27
N ALA A 25 2.02 10.32 14.43
CA ALA A 25 1.44 10.94 13.25
C ALA A 25 2.45 10.86 12.11
N ALA A 26 1.93 10.71 10.89
CA ALA A 26 2.70 10.80 9.67
C ALA A 26 2.02 11.83 8.76
N PRO A 27 2.77 12.66 8.03
CA PRO A 27 2.18 13.58 7.08
C PRO A 27 1.52 12.82 5.93
N ILE A 28 0.48 13.40 5.34
CA ILE A 28 -0.14 12.87 4.13
C ILE A 28 0.49 13.53 2.89
N VAL A 29 0.67 12.73 1.85
CA VAL A 29 1.12 13.12 0.52
C VAL A 29 -0.04 12.89 -0.43
N VAL A 30 -0.37 13.92 -1.21
CA VAL A 30 -1.46 13.88 -2.19
C VAL A 30 -0.87 13.78 -3.57
N VAL A 31 -1.14 12.66 -4.25
CA VAL A 31 -0.62 12.40 -5.60
C VAL A 31 -1.75 12.54 -6.61
N PRO A 32 -1.65 13.42 -7.61
CA PRO A 32 -2.64 13.51 -8.67
C PRO A 32 -2.61 12.25 -9.55
N LYS A 33 -3.78 11.77 -9.95
CA LYS A 33 -3.96 10.67 -10.90
C LYS A 33 -4.56 11.19 -12.21
N PRO A 34 -4.30 10.49 -13.33
CA PRO A 34 -5.01 10.75 -14.57
C PRO A 34 -6.54 10.75 -14.35
N GLY A 35 -7.25 11.67 -15.00
CA GLY A 35 -8.70 11.82 -14.84
C GLY A 35 -9.13 12.68 -13.63
N GLY A 36 -8.21 13.48 -13.06
CA GLY A 36 -8.53 14.47 -12.01
C GLY A 36 -8.76 13.88 -10.62
N LYS A 37 -8.61 12.55 -10.46
CA LYS A 37 -8.64 11.89 -9.15
C LYS A 37 -7.35 12.15 -8.38
N ILE A 38 -7.38 11.94 -7.07
CA ILE A 38 -6.21 11.98 -6.20
C ILE A 38 -5.98 10.62 -5.54
N ARG A 39 -4.75 10.37 -5.10
CA ARG A 39 -4.39 9.29 -4.19
C ARG A 39 -3.75 9.88 -2.95
N ILE A 40 -4.35 9.62 -1.79
CA ILE A 40 -3.77 9.95 -0.49
C ILE A 40 -2.79 8.84 -0.09
N CYS A 41 -1.58 9.22 0.31
CA CYS A 41 -0.56 8.32 0.83
C CYS A 41 -0.02 8.86 2.15
N ALA A 42 0.23 8.01 3.15
CA ALA A 42 0.99 8.42 4.32
C ALA A 42 2.49 8.36 4.01
N ASP A 43 3.24 9.41 4.37
CA ASP A 43 4.69 9.36 4.32
C ASP A 43 5.24 8.75 5.62
N LEU A 44 5.43 7.43 5.59
CA LEU A 44 5.96 6.65 6.70
C LEU A 44 7.50 6.70 6.79
N SER A 45 8.17 7.37 5.85
CA SER A 45 9.63 7.46 5.83
C SER A 45 10.16 8.33 6.99
N THR A 46 9.36 9.28 7.45
CA THR A 46 9.70 10.27 8.49
C THR A 46 9.48 9.75 9.91
N GLY A 47 9.84 8.49 10.17
CA GLY A 47 9.94 7.94 11.52
C GLY A 47 9.39 6.52 11.67
N VAL A 48 8.19 6.26 11.15
CA VAL A 48 7.54 4.95 11.31
C VAL A 48 8.42 3.83 10.75
N ASN A 49 8.92 3.98 9.52
CA ASN A 49 9.78 2.96 8.89
C ASN A 49 11.08 2.70 9.66
N GLN A 50 11.61 3.68 10.39
CA GLN A 50 12.82 3.52 11.20
C GLN A 50 12.54 2.88 12.56
N ALA A 51 11.34 3.05 13.09
CA ALA A 51 10.92 2.50 14.38
C ALA A 51 10.45 1.04 14.30
N LEU A 52 10.14 0.55 13.09
CA LEU A 52 9.68 -0.82 12.88
C LEU A 52 10.84 -1.83 12.97
N ASN A 53 10.57 -2.96 13.62
CA ASN A 53 11.43 -4.14 13.48
C ASN A 53 11.08 -4.86 12.17
N ILE A 54 12.03 -4.97 11.25
CA ILE A 54 11.79 -5.53 9.92
C ILE A 54 11.64 -7.05 10.05
N ASN A 55 10.43 -7.55 9.75
CA ASN A 55 10.25 -8.98 9.53
C ASN A 55 10.77 -9.35 8.14
N GLN A 56 11.92 -10.01 8.08
CA GLN A 56 12.52 -10.45 6.82
C GLN A 56 11.92 -11.79 6.40
N TYR A 57 10.98 -11.75 5.46
CA TYR A 57 10.51 -12.94 4.76
C TYR A 57 11.28 -13.09 3.43
N PRO A 58 12.06 -14.18 3.24
CA PRO A 58 12.81 -14.36 2.01
C PRO A 58 11.85 -14.66 0.85
N LEU A 59 11.80 -13.77 -0.13
CA LEU A 59 11.09 -14.01 -1.38
C LEU A 59 12.00 -14.80 -2.34
N PRO A 60 11.45 -15.77 -3.09
CA PRO A 60 12.22 -16.49 -4.11
C PRO A 60 12.71 -15.51 -5.17
N LYS A 61 13.91 -15.76 -5.73
CA LYS A 61 14.40 -14.94 -6.83
C LYS A 61 13.58 -15.25 -8.08
N PRO A 62 13.47 -14.30 -9.03
CA PRO A 62 12.81 -14.57 -10.30
C PRO A 62 13.32 -15.83 -11.01
N ASN A 63 14.63 -16.07 -11.01
CA ASN A 63 15.20 -17.31 -11.59
C ASN A 63 14.71 -18.58 -10.89
N ASP A 64 14.59 -18.57 -9.56
CA ASP A 64 14.11 -19.74 -8.81
C ASP A 64 12.64 -20.04 -9.20
N LEU A 65 11.84 -18.99 -9.39
CA LEU A 65 10.47 -19.11 -9.90
C LEU A 65 10.44 -19.69 -11.32
N PHE A 66 11.28 -19.19 -12.23
CA PHE A 66 11.29 -19.70 -13.62
C PHE A 66 11.75 -21.16 -13.71
N VAL A 67 12.71 -21.56 -12.87
CA VAL A 67 13.12 -22.97 -12.77
C VAL A 67 11.96 -23.83 -12.27
N ALA A 68 11.24 -23.38 -11.24
CA ALA A 68 10.09 -24.10 -10.70
C ALA A 68 8.93 -24.23 -11.71
N LEU A 69 8.79 -23.27 -12.63
CA LEU A 69 7.75 -23.25 -13.67
C LEU A 69 8.15 -23.97 -14.96
N ASN A 70 9.40 -24.47 -15.06
CA ASN A 70 9.91 -25.11 -16.26
C ASN A 70 9.10 -26.38 -16.62
N GLY A 71 8.83 -26.58 -17.90
CA GLY A 71 8.00 -27.68 -18.41
C GLY A 71 6.50 -27.42 -18.30
N GLY A 72 6.07 -26.31 -17.71
CA GLY A 72 4.68 -25.89 -17.73
C GLY A 72 4.22 -25.54 -19.16
N MET A 73 3.06 -26.09 -19.56
CA MET A 73 2.48 -25.82 -20.88
C MET A 73 1.39 -24.75 -20.86
N LEU A 74 0.79 -24.50 -19.69
CA LEU A 74 -0.29 -23.54 -19.49
C LEU A 74 -0.12 -22.87 -18.13
N PHE A 75 -0.33 -21.56 -18.08
CA PHE A 75 -0.21 -20.75 -16.87
C PHE A 75 -1.43 -19.85 -16.71
N SER A 76 -1.83 -19.62 -15.47
CA SER A 76 -2.86 -18.64 -15.09
C SER A 76 -2.32 -17.71 -14.02
N LYS A 77 -2.62 -16.42 -14.13
CA LYS A 77 -2.29 -15.41 -13.13
C LYS A 77 -3.56 -14.94 -12.45
N ILE A 78 -3.57 -14.92 -11.13
CA ILE A 78 -4.61 -14.27 -10.32
C ILE A 78 -4.00 -12.99 -9.76
N ASP A 79 -4.73 -11.89 -9.90
CA ASP A 79 -4.39 -10.61 -9.29
C ASP A 79 -5.32 -10.40 -8.09
N LEU A 80 -4.77 -10.14 -6.90
CA LEU A 80 -5.52 -9.97 -5.65
C LEU A 80 -5.71 -8.48 -5.29
N SER A 81 -5.55 -7.59 -6.28
CA SER A 81 -5.69 -6.15 -6.11
C SER A 81 -7.13 -5.67 -5.91
#